data_AF-A0A975AJT8-F1
#
_entry.id   AF-A0A975AJT8-F1
#
_cell.length_a   1.000
_cell.length_b   1.000
_cell.length_c   1.000
_cell.angle_alpha   90.00
_cell.angle_beta   90.00
_cell.angle_gamma   90.00
#
_symmetry.space_group_name_H-M   'P 1'
#
loop_
_entity.id
_entity.type
_entity.pdbx_description
1 polymer ?
#
loop_
_entity_poly.entity_id
_entity_poly.type
_entity_poly.pdbx_seq_one_letter_code
_entity_poly.pdbx_strand_id
1 'polypeptide(L)'
;MPNAALVALLSLILTACQHGEPEPESNGEPVLQPTALACGEHAAELSLQLPESELLLTLSERTTWDGRNFLQGDFTQDEVRGRAILDCSQTLVLEGEARGLRLATFAVNYQGTGLFWYLGLFRDNSAGTVEHLASAFLGDRIKVQQLSQQDDRLGVELLRHGEQQAMADEPAEKALLWFHWQAASSRLEPVLQKQE
;
A
#
# COMPACT_ATOMS: atom_id res chain seq x y z
N MET A 1 -85.97 29.53 31.41
CA MET A 1 -86.52 28.32 32.05
C MET A 1 -85.41 27.29 32.16
N PRO A 2 -85.33 26.55 33.27
CA PRO A 2 -84.07 26.06 33.83
C PRO A 2 -83.97 24.52 33.84
N ASN A 3 -82.86 24.02 34.40
CA ASN A 3 -82.68 22.69 35.00
C ASN A 3 -82.57 21.52 34.02
N ALA A 4 -81.81 20.46 34.28
CA ALA A 4 -80.81 20.10 35.28
C ALA A 4 -80.33 18.68 34.89
N ALA A 5 -79.32 18.19 35.61
CA ALA A 5 -79.04 16.77 35.83
C ALA A 5 -78.24 16.08 34.69
N LEU A 6 -77.29 15.17 34.94
CA LEU A 6 -76.78 14.57 36.16
C LEU A 6 -75.55 13.71 35.80
N VAL A 7 -74.62 13.62 36.76
CA VAL A 7 -73.84 12.44 37.18
C VAL A 7 -72.74 11.84 36.27
N ALA A 8 -71.62 11.70 36.98
CA ALA A 8 -70.35 11.05 36.70
C ALA A 8 -70.42 9.56 36.33
N LEU A 9 -69.34 9.06 35.71
CA LEU A 9 -68.56 7.94 36.25
C LEU A 9 -67.24 7.71 35.47
N LEU A 10 -66.18 7.39 36.23
CA LEU A 10 -64.94 6.65 35.95
C LEU A 10 -64.52 6.44 34.47
N SER A 11 -63.26 6.64 34.11
CA SER A 11 -62.24 5.61 34.30
C SER A 11 -60.81 6.13 34.17
N LEU A 12 -59.94 5.54 34.98
CA LEU A 12 -58.50 5.73 35.11
C LEU A 12 -57.73 4.98 34.00
N ILE A 13 -56.58 5.54 33.62
CA ILE A 13 -55.39 4.90 32.99
C ILE A 13 -55.48 4.65 31.47
N LEU A 14 -54.67 5.37 30.68
CA LEU A 14 -53.47 4.87 29.99
C LEU A 14 -52.89 6.01 29.11
N THR A 15 -51.69 6.50 29.43
CA THR A 15 -50.78 6.99 28.39
C THR A 15 -49.36 6.66 28.84
N ALA A 16 -48.89 5.49 28.43
CA ALA A 16 -47.48 5.17 28.36
C ALA A 16 -46.93 5.83 27.09
N CYS A 17 -46.11 6.86 27.26
CA CYS A 17 -45.14 7.31 26.26
C CYS A 17 -43.83 7.60 27.01
N GLN A 18 -43.15 6.53 27.44
CA GLN A 18 -41.75 6.60 27.84
C GLN A 18 -40.97 6.11 26.61
N HIS A 19 -40.35 7.06 25.91
CA HIS A 19 -38.90 7.27 25.89
C HIS A 19 -38.20 6.18 25.08
N GLY A 20 -37.58 6.63 23.99
CA GLY A 20 -36.95 5.82 22.97
C GLY A 20 -35.98 4.80 23.53
N GLU A 21 -35.98 3.65 22.87
CA GLU A 21 -34.99 2.59 23.04
C GLU A 21 -33.57 3.18 22.87
N PRO A 22 -32.64 2.93 23.80
CA PRO A 22 -31.24 3.22 23.56
C PRO A 22 -30.68 2.21 22.55
N GLU A 23 -30.16 2.73 21.44
CA GLU A 23 -29.39 1.93 20.49
C GLU A 23 -28.18 1.28 21.19
N PRO A 24 -27.80 0.04 20.81
CA PRO A 24 -26.64 -0.61 21.39
C PRO A 24 -25.38 0.15 21.00
N GLU A 25 -24.69 0.69 22.02
CA GLU A 25 -23.34 1.20 21.91
C GLU A 25 -22.41 0.10 21.38
N SER A 26 -22.10 0.21 20.09
CA SER A 26 -21.01 -0.53 19.45
C SER A 26 -19.70 -0.03 20.04
N ASN A 27 -19.26 -0.65 21.14
CA ASN A 27 -17.85 -0.68 21.53
C ASN A 27 -17.07 -1.50 20.50
N GLY A 28 -16.94 -0.94 19.30
CA GLY A 28 -15.89 -1.32 18.37
C GLY A 28 -14.61 -0.68 18.87
N GLU A 29 -13.67 -1.49 19.34
CA GLU A 29 -12.26 -1.10 19.27
C GLU A 29 -12.03 -0.48 17.88
N PRO A 30 -11.28 0.64 17.77
CA PRO A 30 -10.98 1.18 16.46
C PRO A 30 -10.26 0.07 15.69
N VAL A 31 -10.97 -0.53 14.74
CA VAL A 31 -10.36 -1.35 13.71
C VAL A 31 -9.38 -0.39 13.07
N LEU A 32 -8.11 -0.54 13.39
CA LEU A 32 -7.03 0.08 12.65
C LEU A 32 -7.29 -0.38 11.22
N GLN A 33 -7.88 0.51 10.42
CA GLN A 33 -7.88 0.36 8.99
C GLN A 33 -6.42 0.08 8.64
N PRO A 34 -6.10 -0.90 7.78
CA PRO A 34 -4.72 -1.14 7.34
C PRO A 34 -4.30 0.10 6.57
N THR A 35 -3.91 1.13 7.31
CA THR A 35 -3.56 2.44 6.83
C THR A 35 -2.52 2.19 5.77
N ALA A 36 -2.73 2.83 4.63
CA ALA A 36 -1.86 2.76 3.47
C ALA A 36 -0.40 2.74 3.92
N LEU A 37 0.46 2.17 3.09
CA LEU A 37 1.89 2.50 3.09
C LEU A 37 2.04 4.01 3.39
N ALA A 38 3.19 4.47 3.92
CA ALA A 38 3.57 5.87 4.23
C ALA A 38 3.10 6.99 3.26
N CYS A 39 2.57 6.59 2.11
CA CYS A 39 1.74 7.25 1.11
C CYS A 39 0.40 7.89 1.52
N GLY A 40 -0.17 7.64 2.71
CA GLY A 40 -1.37 8.36 3.15
C GLY A 40 -1.13 9.86 3.41
N GLU A 41 -2.18 10.70 3.40
CA GLU A 41 -2.09 12.15 3.68
C GLU A 41 -1.45 12.46 5.05
N HIS A 42 -1.59 11.54 6.01
CA HIS A 42 -1.06 11.66 7.36
C HIS A 42 0.08 10.69 7.67
N ALA A 43 0.54 9.95 6.67
CA ALA A 43 1.44 8.85 6.92
C ALA A 43 2.90 9.31 7.07
N ALA A 44 3.63 8.62 7.95
CA ALA A 44 4.95 9.01 8.42
C ALA A 44 6.02 8.88 7.31
N GLU A 45 7.20 9.44 7.57
CA GLU A 45 8.39 9.20 6.74
C GLU A 45 8.66 7.70 6.57
N LEU A 46 9.10 7.29 5.38
CA LEU A 46 9.49 5.91 5.09
C LEU A 46 11.02 5.80 5.02
N SER A 47 11.59 4.82 5.72
CA SER A 47 13.01 4.48 5.57
C SER A 47 13.17 3.37 4.53
N LEU A 48 13.77 3.70 3.40
CA LEU A 48 14.08 2.78 2.31
C LEU A 48 15.56 2.42 2.36
N GLN A 49 15.89 1.13 2.48
CA GLN A 49 17.26 0.67 2.21
C GLN A 49 17.49 0.65 0.70
N LEU A 50 18.48 1.41 0.22
CA LEU A 50 18.84 1.38 -1.20
C LEU A 50 19.35 -0.01 -1.58
N PRO A 51 18.88 -0.60 -2.69
CA PRO A 51 19.42 -1.85 -3.20
C PRO A 51 20.93 -1.75 -3.41
N GLU A 52 21.65 -2.84 -3.10
CA GLU A 52 23.11 -2.94 -3.27
C GLU A 52 23.93 -1.96 -2.40
N SER A 53 23.29 -1.33 -1.41
CA SER A 53 23.91 -0.37 -0.51
C SER A 53 23.42 -0.57 0.93
N GLU A 54 24.24 -0.14 1.89
CA GLU A 54 23.84 -0.07 3.30
C GLU A 54 23.15 1.27 3.63
N LEU A 55 22.96 2.15 2.63
CA LEU A 55 22.33 3.45 2.83
C LEU A 55 20.83 3.29 3.13
N LEU A 56 20.42 3.78 4.30
CA LEU A 56 19.02 4.02 4.65
C LEU A 56 18.64 5.44 4.23
N LEU A 57 17.69 5.53 3.30
CA LEU A 57 17.17 6.77 2.74
C LEU A 57 15.78 7.07 3.26
N THR A 58 15.58 8.26 3.82
CA THR A 58 14.26 8.76 4.16
C THR A 58 13.53 9.24 2.91
N LEU A 59 12.36 8.67 2.64
CA LEU A 59 11.40 9.16 1.66
C LEU A 59 10.32 9.97 2.41
N SER A 60 10.18 11.24 2.08
CA SER A 60 9.27 12.16 2.78
C SER A 60 8.62 13.20 1.87
N GLU A 61 9.23 13.48 0.71
CA GLU A 61 8.66 14.40 -0.27
C GLU A 61 7.57 13.69 -1.09
N ARG A 62 6.40 14.31 -1.19
CA ARG A 62 5.28 13.76 -1.97
C ARG A 62 5.20 14.45 -3.31
N THR A 63 4.94 13.67 -4.35
CA THR A 63 4.70 14.20 -5.70
C THR A 63 3.62 13.40 -6.40
N THR A 64 3.01 14.01 -7.42
CA THR A 64 2.04 13.35 -8.30
C THR A 64 2.52 13.50 -9.72
N TRP A 65 2.61 12.38 -10.43
CA TRP A 65 2.97 12.35 -11.84
C TRP A 65 2.09 11.34 -12.57
N ASP A 66 1.51 11.77 -13.71
CA ASP A 66 0.59 10.97 -14.52
C ASP A 66 -0.58 10.37 -13.72
N GLY A 67 -1.13 11.16 -12.78
CA GLY A 67 -2.23 10.73 -11.89
C GLY A 67 -1.83 9.70 -10.82
N ARG A 68 -0.55 9.33 -10.74
CA ARG A 68 -0.01 8.45 -9.69
C ARG A 68 0.68 9.26 -8.61
N ASN A 69 0.61 8.77 -7.38
CA ASN A 69 1.22 9.39 -6.22
C ASN A 69 2.54 8.70 -5.92
N PHE A 70 3.54 9.48 -5.55
CA PHE A 70 4.86 8.99 -5.20
C PHE A 70 5.37 9.62 -3.91
N LEU A 71 6.17 8.85 -3.18
CA LEU A 71 6.99 9.33 -2.07
C LEU A 71 8.46 9.25 -2.49
N GLN A 72 9.22 10.33 -2.34
CA GLN A 72 10.58 10.41 -2.85
C GLN A 72 11.58 10.95 -1.82
N GLY A 73 12.86 10.65 -2.08
CA GLY A 73 13.99 11.14 -1.30
C GLY A 73 15.24 11.21 -2.18
N ASP A 74 16.00 12.29 -2.00
CA ASP A 74 17.30 12.48 -2.64
C ASP A 74 18.40 11.91 -1.76
N PHE A 75 19.44 11.35 -2.39
CA PHE A 75 20.61 10.82 -1.69
C PHE A 75 21.91 11.23 -2.35
N THR A 76 23.00 11.08 -1.61
CA THR A 76 24.37 11.17 -2.12
C THR A 76 25.18 10.03 -1.51
N GLN A 77 25.77 9.18 -2.34
CA GLN A 77 26.63 8.07 -1.93
C GLN A 77 27.93 8.13 -2.74
N ASP A 78 29.08 8.22 -2.05
CA ASP A 78 30.40 8.21 -2.68
C ASP A 78 30.51 9.14 -3.90
N GLU A 79 30.02 10.39 -3.74
CA GLU A 79 29.93 11.46 -4.75
C GLU A 79 28.82 11.32 -5.80
N VAL A 80 28.15 10.16 -5.89
CA VAL A 80 27.00 9.94 -6.77
C VAL A 80 25.75 10.50 -6.14
N ARG A 81 25.11 11.47 -6.82
CA ARG A 81 23.78 11.96 -6.45
C ARG A 81 22.70 11.10 -7.09
N GLY A 82 21.62 10.87 -6.37
CA GLY A 82 20.50 10.11 -6.90
C GLY A 82 19.20 10.43 -6.19
N ARG A 83 18.14 9.78 -6.68
CA ARG A 83 16.79 9.87 -6.12
C ARG A 83 16.16 8.49 -6.11
N ALA A 84 15.48 8.18 -5.02
CA ALA A 84 14.54 7.07 -4.98
C ALA A 84 13.10 7.60 -5.00
N ILE A 85 12.23 6.90 -5.73
CA ILE A 85 10.80 7.19 -5.81
C ILE A 85 10.02 5.90 -5.53
N LEU A 86 9.09 5.95 -4.59
CA LEU A 86 8.19 4.84 -4.24
C LEU A 86 6.82 5.12 -4.83
N ASP A 87 6.29 4.20 -5.63
CA ASP A 87 4.95 4.30 -6.16
C ASP A 87 3.91 3.94 -5.09
N CYS A 88 3.17 4.95 -4.69
CA CYS A 88 2.11 4.87 -3.70
C CYS A 88 0.77 4.44 -4.29
N SER A 89 0.63 4.47 -5.63
CA SER A 89 -0.61 4.13 -6.32
C SER A 89 -0.77 2.63 -6.57
N GLN A 90 0.33 1.86 -6.63
CA GLN A 90 0.31 0.42 -6.83
C GLN A 90 0.91 -0.30 -5.62
N THR A 91 0.06 -0.59 -4.63
CA THR A 91 0.43 -1.41 -3.46
C THR A 91 -0.48 -2.62 -3.30
N LEU A 92 0.04 -3.71 -2.76
CA LEU A 92 -0.72 -4.92 -2.46
C LEU A 92 -0.49 -5.34 -1.01
N VAL A 93 -1.55 -5.39 -0.21
CA VAL A 93 -1.50 -5.97 1.14
C VAL A 93 -1.51 -7.49 1.01
N LEU A 94 -0.56 -8.15 1.68
CA LEU A 94 -0.45 -9.60 1.62
C LEU A 94 -1.38 -10.29 2.61
N GLU A 95 -1.84 -11.47 2.24
CA GLU A 95 -2.77 -12.31 2.99
C GLU A 95 -2.10 -13.61 3.48
N GLY A 96 -2.79 -14.34 4.35
CA GLY A 96 -2.32 -15.61 4.92
C GLY A 96 -1.14 -15.43 5.90
N GLU A 97 -0.12 -16.27 5.78
CA GLU A 97 1.10 -16.22 6.61
C GLU A 97 1.90 -14.92 6.43
N ALA A 98 1.70 -14.22 5.31
CA ALA A 98 2.32 -12.93 5.03
C ALA A 98 1.49 -11.73 5.52
N ARG A 99 0.42 -11.97 6.30
CA ARG A 99 -0.46 -10.90 6.79
C ARG A 99 0.32 -9.82 7.53
N GLY A 100 -0.01 -8.56 7.22
CA GLY A 100 0.67 -7.38 7.78
C GLY A 100 1.90 -6.94 6.99
N LEU A 101 2.24 -7.66 5.92
CA LEU A 101 3.20 -7.22 4.92
C LEU A 101 2.49 -6.58 3.72
N ARG A 102 3.24 -5.76 3.00
CA ARG A 102 2.76 -5.09 1.80
C ARG A 102 3.83 -5.09 0.72
N LEU A 103 3.40 -5.21 -0.53
CA LEU A 103 4.23 -4.96 -1.70
C LEU A 103 3.98 -3.57 -2.24
N ALA A 104 5.05 -2.93 -2.69
CA ALA A 104 5.00 -1.72 -3.49
C ALA A 104 6.19 -1.72 -4.44
N THR A 105 6.13 -0.90 -5.48
CA THR A 105 7.27 -0.74 -6.39
C THR A 105 7.96 0.57 -6.15
N PHE A 106 9.28 0.58 -6.25
CA PHE A 106 10.07 1.79 -6.19
C PHE A 106 11.12 1.78 -7.29
N ALA A 107 11.60 2.95 -7.65
CA ALA A 107 12.67 3.11 -8.60
C ALA A 107 13.80 3.94 -8.02
N VAL A 108 15.02 3.63 -8.43
CA VAL A 108 16.23 4.36 -8.06
C VAL A 108 16.87 4.89 -9.33
N ASN A 109 17.17 6.19 -9.33
CA ASN A 109 18.01 6.84 -10.33
C ASN A 109 19.34 7.20 -9.67
N TYR A 110 20.42 6.65 -10.21
CA TYR A 110 21.80 7.06 -9.92
C TYR A 110 22.26 7.95 -11.06
N GLN A 111 22.77 9.15 -10.75
CA GLN A 111 23.35 10.15 -11.66
C GLN A 111 23.44 9.72 -13.14
N GLY A 112 22.38 10.01 -13.91
CA GLY A 112 22.23 9.56 -15.29
C GLY A 112 20.77 9.47 -15.74
N THR A 113 20.53 8.78 -16.85
CA THR A 113 19.18 8.62 -17.44
C THR A 113 18.53 7.27 -17.13
N GLY A 114 19.18 6.40 -16.34
CA GLY A 114 18.64 5.08 -15.97
C GLY A 114 17.58 5.21 -14.88
N LEU A 115 16.55 4.36 -14.93
CA LEU A 115 15.53 4.30 -13.87
C LEU A 115 15.28 2.83 -13.55
N PHE A 116 15.95 2.36 -12.49
CA PHE A 116 15.97 0.98 -12.09
C PHE A 116 14.81 0.70 -11.14
N TRP A 117 13.89 -0.15 -11.55
CA TRP A 117 12.70 -0.50 -10.78
C TRP A 117 12.92 -1.76 -9.95
N TYR A 118 12.31 -1.75 -8.77
CA TYR A 118 12.40 -2.81 -7.78
C TYR A 118 11.00 -3.10 -7.22
N LEU A 119 10.76 -4.37 -6.91
CA LEU A 119 9.68 -4.79 -6.02
C LEU A 119 10.19 -4.69 -4.60
N GLY A 120 9.52 -3.91 -3.75
CA GLY A 120 9.81 -3.80 -2.33
C GLY A 120 8.78 -4.54 -1.48
N LEU A 121 9.25 -5.18 -0.43
CA LEU A 121 8.45 -5.75 0.65
C LEU A 121 8.55 -4.83 1.87
N PHE A 122 7.41 -4.45 2.41
CA PHE A 122 7.30 -3.50 3.49
C PHE A 122 6.45 -4.05 4.63
N ARG A 123 6.68 -3.55 5.83
CA ARG A 123 5.88 -3.82 7.03
C ARG A 123 5.46 -2.51 7.67
N ASP A 124 4.18 -2.39 7.95
CA ASP A 124 3.66 -1.30 8.78
C ASP A 124 4.00 -1.62 10.24
N ASN A 125 4.62 -0.68 10.95
CA ASN A 125 4.89 -0.85 12.37
C ASN A 125 3.81 -0.20 13.25
N SER A 126 3.77 -0.59 14.52
CA SER A 126 2.80 -0.07 15.49
C SER A 126 2.95 1.42 15.80
N ALA A 127 4.07 2.04 15.42
CA ALA A 127 4.32 3.47 15.57
C ALA A 127 3.85 4.29 14.35
N GLY A 128 3.24 3.65 13.34
CA GLY A 128 2.75 4.30 12.13
C GLY A 128 3.84 4.62 11.10
N THR A 129 5.04 4.07 11.24
CA THR A 129 6.09 4.12 10.22
C THR A 129 6.14 2.82 9.43
N VAL A 130 6.74 2.89 8.24
CA VAL A 130 6.86 1.74 7.34
C VAL A 130 8.32 1.33 7.26
N GLU A 131 8.58 0.04 7.51
CA GLU A 131 9.89 -0.58 7.42
C GLU A 131 10.05 -1.28 6.07
N HIS A 132 11.16 -1.03 5.38
CA HIS A 132 11.58 -1.79 4.20
C HIS A 132 12.27 -3.09 4.66
N LEU A 133 11.76 -4.24 4.19
CA LEU A 133 12.27 -5.56 4.57
C LEU A 133 13.16 -6.19 3.51
N ALA A 134 12.78 -6.04 2.24
CA ALA A 134 13.41 -6.74 1.13
C ALA A 134 13.12 -6.02 -0.18
N SER A 135 14.02 -6.15 -1.15
CA SER A 135 13.74 -5.75 -2.53
C SER A 135 14.28 -6.74 -3.54
N ALA A 136 13.67 -6.75 -4.73
CA ALA A 136 14.14 -7.50 -5.88
C ALA A 136 14.08 -6.64 -7.15
N PHE A 137 15.11 -6.73 -7.99
CA PHE A 137 15.18 -5.97 -9.24
C PHE A 137 14.13 -6.45 -10.25
N LEU A 138 13.41 -5.50 -10.85
CA LEU A 138 12.38 -5.77 -11.86
C LEU A 138 12.85 -5.42 -13.28
N GLY A 139 13.73 -4.43 -13.42
CA GLY A 139 14.24 -3.99 -14.73
C GLY A 139 14.51 -2.49 -14.80
N ASP A 140 15.08 -2.07 -15.93
CA ASP A 140 15.27 -0.66 -16.30
C ASP A 140 14.12 -0.22 -17.24
N ARG A 141 13.56 0.98 -17.01
CA ARG A 141 12.50 1.59 -17.83
C ARG A 141 11.29 0.69 -18.13
N ILE A 142 10.86 -0.08 -17.13
CA ILE A 142 9.65 -0.90 -17.21
C ILE A 142 8.38 -0.09 -16.90
N LYS A 143 7.20 -0.66 -17.21
CA LYS A 143 5.90 -0.16 -16.77
C LYS A 143 5.13 -1.24 -16.02
N VAL A 144 5.12 -1.15 -14.69
CA VAL A 144 4.37 -2.08 -13.81
C VAL A 144 2.87 -1.90 -14.03
N GLN A 145 2.19 -3.01 -14.29
CA GLN A 145 0.75 -3.06 -14.54
C GLN A 145 0.00 -3.49 -13.28
N GLN A 146 0.45 -4.57 -12.64
CA GLN A 146 -0.25 -5.18 -11.52
C GLN A 146 0.71 -5.91 -10.58
N LEU A 147 0.39 -5.84 -9.29
CA LEU A 147 0.94 -6.71 -8.26
C LEU A 147 -0.12 -7.75 -7.90
N SER A 148 0.29 -9.01 -7.70
CA SER A 148 -0.60 -10.10 -7.32
C SER A 148 0.05 -11.02 -6.29
N GLN A 149 -0.80 -11.72 -5.54
CA GLN A 149 -0.38 -12.82 -4.68
C GLN A 149 -1.11 -14.08 -5.14
N GLN A 150 -0.37 -15.17 -5.32
CA GLN A 150 -0.91 -16.49 -5.60
C GLN A 150 -0.23 -17.49 -4.67
N ASP A 151 -0.99 -18.01 -3.71
CA ASP A 151 -0.48 -18.90 -2.67
C ASP A 151 0.71 -18.26 -1.93
N ASP A 152 1.89 -18.87 -2.02
CA ASP A 152 3.17 -18.44 -1.45
C ASP A 152 4.03 -17.61 -2.43
N ARG A 153 3.50 -17.29 -3.61
CA ARG A 153 4.19 -16.54 -4.66
C ARG A 153 3.64 -15.14 -4.85
N LEU A 154 4.55 -14.24 -5.19
CA LEU A 154 4.28 -12.83 -5.41
C LEU A 154 4.52 -12.51 -6.89
N GLY A 155 3.48 -12.02 -7.56
CA GLY A 155 3.48 -11.75 -9.00
C GLY A 155 3.63 -10.28 -9.31
N VAL A 156 4.40 -9.97 -10.35
CA VAL A 156 4.50 -8.63 -10.95
C VAL A 156 4.25 -8.75 -12.45
N GLU A 157 3.11 -8.23 -12.89
CA GLU A 157 2.82 -8.02 -14.30
C GLU A 157 3.38 -6.67 -14.72
N LEU A 158 4.17 -6.65 -15.79
CA LEU A 158 4.82 -5.44 -16.29
C LEU A 158 4.97 -5.45 -17.82
N LEU A 159 5.18 -4.27 -18.38
CA LEU A 159 5.71 -4.09 -19.73
C LEU A 159 7.20 -3.80 -19.64
N ARG A 160 7.98 -4.45 -20.51
CA ARG A 160 9.40 -4.21 -20.72
C ARG A 160 9.69 -3.96 -22.20
N HIS A 161 10.88 -3.46 -22.50
CA HIS A 161 11.37 -3.35 -23.87
C HIS A 161 11.76 -4.73 -24.39
N GLY A 162 11.31 -5.06 -25.60
CA GLY A 162 11.77 -6.26 -26.30
C GLY A 162 13.16 -6.08 -26.90
N GLU A 163 13.80 -7.17 -27.33
CA GLU A 163 15.20 -7.18 -27.80
C GLU A 163 15.47 -6.19 -28.94
N GLN A 164 14.49 -5.96 -29.81
CA GLN A 164 14.60 -5.08 -30.97
C GLN A 164 13.94 -3.71 -30.77
N GLN A 165 13.41 -3.43 -29.56
CA GLN A 165 12.71 -2.19 -29.27
C GLN A 165 13.70 -1.10 -28.84
N ALA A 166 13.50 0.14 -29.31
CA ALA A 166 14.31 1.26 -28.85
C ALA A 166 13.95 1.65 -27.40
N MET A 167 14.98 1.90 -26.57
CA MET A 167 14.81 2.34 -25.18
C MET A 167 14.20 3.75 -25.02
N ALA A 168 13.93 4.43 -26.14
CA ALA A 168 13.24 5.71 -26.18
C ALA A 168 11.71 5.55 -26.35
N ASP A 169 11.25 4.40 -26.84
CA ASP A 169 9.83 4.10 -26.99
C ASP A 169 9.23 3.61 -25.66
N GLU A 170 7.90 3.62 -25.52
CA GLU A 170 7.25 3.01 -24.36
C GLU A 170 7.41 1.48 -24.39
N PRO A 171 7.75 0.82 -23.27
CA PRO A 171 7.88 -0.64 -23.23
C PRO A 171 6.56 -1.32 -23.62
N ALA A 172 6.64 -2.35 -24.47
CA ALA A 172 5.45 -3.00 -25.05
C ALA A 172 5.38 -4.53 -24.81
N GLU A 173 6.50 -5.18 -24.48
CA GLU A 173 6.53 -6.62 -24.25
C GLU A 173 6.00 -6.94 -22.85
N LYS A 174 4.94 -7.76 -22.78
CA LYS A 174 4.39 -8.21 -21.50
C LYS A 174 5.29 -9.25 -20.85
N ALA A 175 5.54 -9.09 -19.56
CA ALA A 175 6.20 -10.08 -18.73
C ALA A 175 5.45 -10.26 -17.40
N LEU A 176 5.48 -11.49 -16.89
CA LEU A 176 5.01 -11.84 -15.56
C LEU A 176 6.19 -12.41 -14.78
N LEU A 177 6.65 -11.66 -13.78
CA LEU A 177 7.72 -12.09 -12.87
C LEU A 177 7.10 -12.65 -11.61
N TRP A 178 7.62 -13.79 -11.15
CA TRP A 178 7.21 -14.41 -9.90
C TRP A 178 8.36 -14.35 -8.90
N PHE A 179 8.03 -14.16 -7.63
CA PHE A 179 8.97 -14.17 -6.52
C PHE A 179 8.47 -15.07 -5.40
N HIS A 180 9.38 -15.75 -4.72
CA HIS A 180 9.12 -16.35 -3.41
C HIS A 180 9.45 -15.34 -2.32
N TRP A 181 8.61 -15.27 -1.30
CA TRP A 181 8.96 -14.61 -0.05
C TRP A 181 9.36 -15.63 1.00
N GLN A 182 10.48 -15.38 1.67
CA GLN A 182 10.95 -16.18 2.78
C GLN A 182 10.86 -15.39 4.09
N ALA A 183 9.92 -15.77 4.96
CA ALA A 183 9.68 -15.10 6.23
C ALA A 183 10.92 -15.01 7.13
N ALA A 184 11.71 -16.08 7.19
CA ALA A 184 12.87 -16.17 8.07
C ALA A 184 14.05 -15.27 7.65
N SER A 185 14.13 -14.92 6.37
CA SER A 185 15.27 -14.18 5.80
C SER A 185 14.88 -12.82 5.25
N SER A 186 13.60 -12.43 5.30
CA SER A 186 13.08 -11.19 4.71
C SER A 186 13.60 -10.98 3.29
N ARG A 187 13.42 -11.98 2.44
CA ARG A 187 14.05 -12.02 1.11
C ARG A 187 13.00 -12.24 0.02
N LEU A 188 13.18 -11.54 -1.10
CA LEU A 188 12.41 -11.72 -2.32
C LEU A 188 13.32 -12.41 -3.33
N GLU A 189 13.05 -13.68 -3.62
CA GLU A 189 13.86 -14.47 -4.55
C GLU A 189 13.08 -14.73 -5.85
N PRO A 190 13.65 -14.42 -7.02
CA PRO A 190 12.97 -14.64 -8.28
C PRO A 190 12.73 -16.15 -8.51
N VAL A 191 11.53 -16.49 -8.97
CA VAL A 191 11.23 -17.83 -9.46
C VAL A 191 11.78 -17.92 -10.88
N LEU A 192 12.92 -18.59 -11.02
CA LEU A 192 13.50 -18.88 -12.33
C LEU A 192 12.50 -19.72 -13.14
N GLN A 193 11.90 -19.13 -14.17
CA GLN A 193 11.16 -19.91 -15.16
C GLN A 193 12.18 -20.75 -15.91
N LYS A 194 12.04 -22.09 -15.84
CA LYS A 194 12.73 -22.95 -16.81
C LYS A 194 12.23 -22.53 -18.18
N GLN A 195 13.13 -22.05 -19.03
CA GLN A 195 12.85 -21.92 -20.44
C GLN A 195 12.59 -23.35 -20.96
N GLU A 196 11.36 -23.61 -21.40
CA GLU A 196 10.99 -24.82 -22.13
C GLU A 196 11.46 -24.72 -23.59
#